data_AF-A0A9D2BIW8-F1
#
_entry.id   AF-A0A9D2BIW8-F1
#
_cell.length_a   1.000
_cell.length_b   1.000
_cell.length_c   1.000
_cell.angle_alpha   90.00
_cell.angle_beta   90.00
_cell.angle_gamma   90.00
#
_symmetry.space_group_name_H-M   'P 1'
#
loop_
_entity.id
_entity.type
_entity.pdbx_description
1 polymer ?
#
loop_
_entity_poly.entity_id
_entity_poly.type
_entity_poly.pdbx_seq_one_letter_code
_entity_poly.pdbx_strand_id
1 'polypeptide(L)' 'MKEYEAVWEIFNSCANNQMRDVFFEELELEDPEQYIREKFKDKELKYEKTVQEDGTIIFDIDTSGIRQRYSFTEI' A
#
# COMPACT_ATOMS: atom_id res chain seq x y z
N MET A 1 18.39 6.13 -2.18
CA MET A 1 17.12 6.00 -2.94
C MET A 1 17.16 4.69 -3.70
N LYS A 2 16.01 4.01 -3.78
CA LYS A 2 15.79 2.77 -4.51
C LYS A 2 14.54 2.95 -5.39
N GLU A 3 14.49 2.25 -6.50
CA GLU A 3 13.34 2.23 -7.40
C GLU A 3 12.41 1.08 -6.99
N TYR A 4 11.11 1.35 -6.96
CA TYR A 4 10.09 0.38 -6.61
C TYR A 4 8.97 0.41 -7.64
N GLU A 5 8.53 -0.77 -8.08
CA GLU A 5 7.18 -0.94 -8.60
C GLU A 5 6.23 -1.01 -7.40
N ALA A 6 5.33 -0.05 -7.29
CA ALA A 6 4.33 0.02 -6.24
C ALA A 6 2.93 -0.28 -6.80
N VAL A 7 2.26 -1.25 -6.18
CA VAL A 7 0.88 -1.63 -6.51
C VAL A 7 -0.03 -1.20 -5.36
N TRP A 8 -1.02 -0.36 -5.65
CA TRP A 8 -2.02 0.08 -4.69
C TRP A 8 -3.38 -0.52 -5.00
N GLU A 9 -3.90 -1.31 -4.08
CA GLU A 9 -5.21 -1.96 -4.19
C GLU A 9 -6.18 -1.32 -3.18
N ILE A 10 -7.38 -0.93 -3.62
CA ILE A 10 -8.47 -0.46 -2.76
C ILE A 10 -9.58 -1.50 -2.78
N PHE A 11 -9.86 -2.11 -1.63
CA PHE A 11 -10.86 -3.17 -1.52
C PHE A 11 -12.26 -2.59 -1.36
N ASN A 12 -13.23 -3.12 -2.12
CA ASN A 12 -14.62 -2.75 -1.94
C ASN A 12 -15.19 -3.31 -0.63
N SER A 13 -15.85 -2.47 0.16
CA SER A 13 -16.44 -2.87 1.45
C SER A 13 -17.75 -3.66 1.32
N CYS A 14 -18.35 -3.79 0.13
CA CYS A 14 -19.58 -4.54 -0.09
C CYS A 14 -19.35 -6.05 0.04
N ALA A 15 -20.08 -6.70 0.94
CA ALA A 15 -19.87 -8.08 1.40
C ALA A 15 -19.96 -9.20 0.34
N ASN A 16 -20.15 -8.89 -0.96
CA ASN A 16 -20.15 -9.86 -2.06
C ASN A 16 -19.55 -9.28 -3.36
N ASN A 17 -18.87 -8.13 -3.28
CA ASN A 17 -18.22 -7.53 -4.44
C ASN A 17 -16.69 -7.67 -4.31
N GLN A 18 -16.10 -8.56 -5.10
CA GLN A 18 -14.64 -8.78 -5.12
C GLN A 18 -13.90 -7.79 -6.03
N MET A 19 -14.58 -6.77 -6.55
CA MET A 19 -13.91 -5.70 -7.28
C MET A 19 -12.98 -4.93 -6.35
N ARG A 20 -11.78 -4.64 -6.86
CA ARG A 20 -10.80 -3.78 -6.24
C ARG A 20 -10.26 -2.83 -7.29
N ASP A 21 -10.11 -1.57 -6.94
CA ASP A 21 -9.39 -0.62 -7.77
C ASP A 21 -7.89 -0.90 -7.60
N VAL A 22 -7.15 -1.00 -8.70
CA VAL A 22 -5.72 -1.30 -8.70
C VAL A 22 -4.98 -0.20 -9.46
N PHE A 23 -3.97 0.38 -8.83
CA PHE A 23 -3.09 1.39 -9.41
C PHE A 23 -1.64 0.88 -9.39
N PHE A 24 -0.87 1.28 -10.39
CA PHE A 24 0.54 0.94 -10.55
C PHE A 24 1.34 2.23 -10.63
N GLU A 25 2.42 2.33 -9.88
CA GLU A 25 3.30 3.49 -9.80
C GLU A 25 4.76 3.01 -9.77
N GLU A 26 5.65 3.64 -10.54
CA GLU A 26 7.10 3.50 -10.36
C GLU A 26 7.57 4.63 -9.44
N LEU A 27 8.21 4.29 -8.32
CA LEU A 27 8.59 5.24 -7.27
C LEU A 27 10.08 5.15 -6.96
N GLU A 28 10.78 6.27 -7.01
CA GLU A 28 12.13 6.41 -6.46
C GLU A 28 12.02 6.97 -5.03
N LEU A 29 12.29 6.15 -4.03
CA LEU A 29 12.15 6.55 -2.62
C LEU A 29 13.17 5.86 -1.70
N GLU A 30 13.38 6.43 -0.52
CA GLU A 30 14.29 5.87 0.49
C GLU A 30 13.58 4.92 1.46
N ASP A 31 12.39 5.30 1.93
CA ASP A 31 11.60 4.52 2.88
C ASP A 31 10.13 4.43 2.43
N PRO A 32 9.67 3.24 2.00
CA PRO A 32 8.26 3.02 1.64
C PRO A 32 7.30 3.34 2.78
N GLU A 33 7.71 3.16 4.04
CA GLU A 33 6.85 3.42 5.20
C GLU A 33 6.61 4.92 5.41
N GLN A 34 7.67 5.74 5.25
CA GLN A 34 7.53 7.19 5.25
C GLN A 34 6.59 7.66 4.12
N TYR A 35 6.71 7.09 2.93
CA TYR A 35 5.80 7.38 1.81
C TYR A 35 4.34 7.09 2.17
N ILE A 36 4.03 5.93 2.77
CA ILE A 36 2.67 5.58 3.21
C ILE A 36 2.14 6.57 4.26
N ARG A 37 2.97 6.91 5.27
CA ARG A 37 2.58 7.88 6.30
C ARG A 37 2.28 9.26 5.73
N GLU A 38 3.06 9.71 4.75
CA GLU A 38 2.85 11.00 4.10
C GLU A 38 1.62 10.99 3.19
N LYS A 39 1.44 9.93 2.39
CA LYS A 39 0.30 9.77 1.47
C LYS A 39 -1.05 9.78 2.20
N PHE A 40 -1.11 9.22 3.41
CA PHE A 40 -2.33 9.13 4.21
C PHE A 40 -2.32 10.04 5.45
N LYS A 41 -1.44 11.05 5.51
CA LYS A 41 -1.25 11.93 6.69
C LYS A 41 -2.52 12.63 7.18
N ASP A 42 -3.47 12.90 6.27
CA ASP A 42 -4.72 13.60 6.56
C ASP A 42 -5.88 12.64 6.93
N LYS A 43 -5.58 11.35 7.13
CA LYS A 43 -6.56 10.32 7.52
C LYS A 43 -6.17 9.65 8.84
N GLU A 44 -7.13 9.02 9.51
CA GLU A 44 -6.82 8.08 10.60
C GLU A 44 -6.20 6.82 10.00
N LEU A 45 -4.87 6.80 9.93
CA LEU A 45 -4.08 5.72 9.33
C LEU A 45 -3.80 4.61 10.36
N LYS A 46 -4.22 3.39 10.04
CA LYS A 46 -3.76 2.15 10.68
C LYS A 46 -3.17 1.27 9.59
N TYR A 47 -2.04 0.62 9.88
CA TYR A 47 -1.48 -0.35 8.94
C TYR A 47 -0.71 -1.45 9.65
N GLU A 48 -0.60 -2.59 8.97
CA GLU A 48 0.32 -3.68 9.27
C GLU A 48 1.35 -3.78 8.15
N LYS A 49 2.63 -3.91 8.52
CA LYS A 49 3.75 -4.04 7.58
C LYS A 49 4.26 -5.47 7.60
N THR A 50 4.34 -6.08 6.42
CA THR A 50 4.93 -7.40 6.20
C THR A 50 6.04 -7.28 5.17
N VAL A 51 7.20 -7.89 5.44
CA VAL A 51 8.27 -8.06 4.46
C VAL A 51 8.31 -9.52 4.08
N GLN A 52 8.11 -9.82 2.80
CA GLN A 52 8.13 -11.19 2.29
C GLN A 52 9.57 -11.70 2.10
N GLU A 53 9.72 -13.00 1.86
CA GLU A 53 11.04 -13.65 1.67
C GLU A 53 11.79 -13.12 0.43
N ASP A 54 11.07 -12.66 -0.59
CA ASP A 54 11.61 -12.07 -1.81
C ASP A 54 11.97 -10.57 -1.65
N GLY A 55 11.75 -9.98 -0.48
CA GLY A 55 11.99 -8.57 -0.20
C GLY A 55 10.81 -7.65 -0.52
N THR A 56 9.70 -8.17 -1.06
CA THR A 56 8.50 -7.37 -1.32
C THR A 56 7.93 -6.85 0.00
N ILE A 57 7.70 -5.55 0.09
CA ILE A 57 7.16 -4.89 1.28
C ILE A 57 5.66 -4.65 1.08
N ILE A 58 4.84 -5.26 1.93
CA ILE A 58 3.39 -5.11 1.92
C ILE A 58 2.95 -4.26 3.11
N PHE A 59 2.08 -3.29 2.83
CA PHE A 59 1.31 -2.55 3.82
C PHE A 59 -0.17 -2.87 3.64
N ASP A 60 -0.77 -3.57 4.59
CA ASP A 60 -2.22 -3.67 4.71
C ASP A 60 -2.71 -2.46 5.50
N ILE A 61 -3.54 -1.63 4.86
CA ILE A 61 -3.89 -0.28 5.33
C ILE A 61 -5.39 -0.20 5.59
N ASP A 62 -5.78 0.35 6.73
CA ASP A 62 -7.13 0.83 7.00
C ASP A 62 -7.09 2.35 7.18
N THR A 63 -7.82 3.07 6.34
CA THR A 63 -8.08 4.50 6.54
C THR A 63 -9.57 4.73 6.66
N SER A 64 -10.04 5.05 7.87
CA SER A 64 -11.44 5.33 8.15
C SER A 64 -12.40 4.23 7.66
N GLY A 65 -12.03 2.95 7.81
CA GLY A 65 -12.83 1.80 7.38
C GLY A 65 -12.71 1.41 5.90
N ILE A 66 -11.84 2.09 5.14
CA ILE A 66 -11.46 1.71 3.78
C ILE A 66 -10.21 0.85 3.86
N ARG A 67 -10.37 -0.45 3.55
CA ARG A 67 -9.26 -1.40 3.46
C ARG A 67 -8.54 -1.25 2.14
N GLN A 68 -7.23 -1.18 2.21
CA GLN A 68 -6.34 -0.96 1.08
C GLN A 68 -5.06 -1.77 1.28
N ARG A 69 -4.31 -2.00 0.21
CA ARG A 69 -2.99 -2.62 0.26
C ARG A 69 -2.03 -1.87 -0.62
N TYR A 70 -0.83 -1.61 -0.12
CA TYR A 70 0.30 -1.21 -0.93
C TYR A 70 1.32 -2.34 -0.94
N SER A 71 1.79 -2.72 -2.13
CA SER A 71 2.90 -3.66 -2.30
C SER A 71 4.03 -2.92 -3.01
N PHE A 72 5.23 -2.95 -2.44
CA PHE A 72 6.44 -2.36 -3.02
C PHE A 72 7.42 -3.47 -3.36
N THR A 73 7.77 -3.57 -4.64
CA THR A 73 8.76 -4.49 -5.16
C THR A 73 9.92 -3.67 -5.70
N GLU A 74 11.13 -3.86 -5.16
CA GLU A 74 12.33 -3.18 -5.66
C GLU A 74 12.65 -3.66 -7.08
N ILE A 75 12.92 -2.74 -8.01
CA ILE A 75 13.21 -3.01 -9.43
C ILE A 75 14.62 -2.58 -9.84
#